data_AF-A0A7C4EMA1-F1
#
_entry.id   AF-A0A7C4EMA1-F1
#
_cell.length_a   1.000
_cell.length_b   1.000
_cell.length_c   1.000
_cell.angle_alpha   90.00
_cell.angle_beta   90.00
_cell.angle_gamma   90.00
#
_symmetry.space_group_name_H-M   'P 1'
#
loop_
_entity.id
_entity.type
_entity.pdbx_description
1 polymer ?
#
loop_
_entity_poly.entity_id
_entity_poly.type
_entity_poly.pdbx_seq_one_letter_code
_entity_poly.pdbx_strand_id
1 'polypeptide(L)'
;MKIKKLFNPPAIFYLSGFFLTFLETVYHLSGKSLCRTEGCKIVESFVKGGEIILLVSGIFLFGILFFLSLGFEKLRKLKIEEIILSVALAVEGYLVGFQSFFINEFCLFCIIIFGILFISAVTRLFQGKKELIVALLACVCVFFATYLVNSQIGYITSSKYVLVFSKDCPHCEEIIQFCKLHSISVKTVEAQKVSGTLKSLGIESVPVLFCNEGAEKKFIIGTDNIKGYLLAKNLSNQKSDGTCPIFEPENCR
;
A
#
# COMPACT_ATOMS: atom_id res chain seq x y z
N MET A 1 -17.27 -42.71 -20.72
CA MET A 1 -16.45 -42.61 -19.48
C MET A 1 -15.40 -41.47 -19.54
N LYS A 2 -15.72 -40.28 -20.09
CA LYS A 2 -14.81 -39.11 -20.15
C LYS A 2 -15.35 -37.84 -19.45
N ILE A 3 -16.66 -37.78 -19.18
CA ILE A 3 -17.31 -36.56 -18.64
C ILE A 3 -17.17 -36.44 -17.11
N LYS A 4 -17.02 -37.55 -16.37
CA LYS A 4 -16.82 -37.51 -14.89
C LYS A 4 -15.46 -36.93 -14.45
N LYS A 5 -14.48 -36.81 -15.35
CA LYS A 5 -13.20 -36.13 -15.07
C LYS A 5 -13.29 -34.60 -15.15
N LEU A 6 -14.36 -34.05 -15.72
CA LEU A 6 -14.53 -32.60 -15.92
C LEU A 6 -15.05 -31.87 -14.67
N PHE A 7 -15.65 -32.60 -13.73
CA PHE A 7 -16.17 -32.01 -12.49
C PHE A 7 -15.17 -32.16 -11.35
N ASN A 8 -13.97 -31.59 -11.53
CA ASN A 8 -13.10 -31.29 -10.40
C ASN A 8 -13.35 -29.82 -10.01
N PRO A 9 -14.10 -29.53 -8.93
CA PRO A 9 -14.44 -28.16 -8.53
C PRO A 9 -13.27 -27.17 -8.51
N PRO A 10 -12.03 -27.55 -8.09
CA PRO A 10 -10.86 -26.68 -8.15
C PRO A 10 -10.50 -26.21 -9.57
N ALA A 11 -10.72 -27.03 -10.60
CA ALA A 11 -10.40 -26.68 -11.98
C ALA A 11 -11.21 -25.47 -12.47
N ILE A 12 -12.46 -25.34 -12.02
CA ILE A 12 -13.34 -24.21 -12.37
C ILE A 12 -12.77 -22.93 -11.77
N PHE A 13 -12.32 -22.98 -10.52
CA PHE A 13 -11.70 -21.84 -9.86
C PHE A 13 -10.39 -21.44 -10.54
N TYR A 14 -9.52 -22.40 -10.91
CA TYR A 14 -8.29 -22.09 -11.64
C TYR A 14 -8.56 -21.47 -13.01
N LEU A 15 -9.55 -21.99 -13.73
CA LEU A 15 -9.95 -21.42 -15.02
C LEU A 15 -10.50 -19.99 -14.86
N SER A 16 -11.27 -19.73 -13.81
CA SER A 16 -11.77 -18.39 -13.50
C SER A 16 -10.64 -17.40 -13.18
N GLY A 17 -9.66 -17.82 -12.38
CA GLY A 17 -8.48 -17.00 -12.05
C GLY A 17 -7.61 -16.74 -13.28
N PHE A 18 -7.44 -17.74 -14.15
CA PHE A 18 -6.74 -17.57 -15.43
C PHE A 18 -7.43 -16.53 -16.31
N PHE A 19 -8.75 -16.64 -16.48
CA PHE A 19 -9.50 -15.71 -17.33
C PHE A 19 -9.48 -14.28 -16.75
N LEU A 20 -9.61 -14.15 -15.44
CA LEU A 20 -9.61 -12.85 -14.77
C LEU A 20 -8.25 -12.14 -14.88
N THR A 21 -7.15 -12.86 -14.67
CA THR A 21 -5.79 -12.32 -14.85
C THR A 21 -5.45 -12.03 -16.31
N PHE A 22 -5.92 -12.88 -17.23
CA PHE A 22 -5.77 -12.66 -18.67
C PHE A 22 -6.52 -11.42 -19.15
N LEU A 23 -7.79 -11.27 -18.76
CA LEU A 23 -8.57 -10.09 -19.10
C LEU A 23 -7.93 -8.81 -18.55
N GLU A 24 -7.49 -8.81 -17.30
CA GLU A 24 -6.86 -7.61 -16.72
C GLU A 24 -5.56 -7.25 -17.45
N THR A 25 -4.79 -8.25 -17.88
CA THR A 25 -3.60 -8.02 -18.73
C THR A 25 -3.97 -7.35 -20.06
N VAL A 26 -5.03 -7.81 -20.73
CA VAL A 26 -5.50 -7.24 -22.00
C VAL A 26 -5.98 -5.80 -21.81
N TYR A 27 -6.71 -5.53 -20.72
CA TYR A 27 -7.14 -4.18 -20.38
C TYR A 27 -5.95 -3.26 -20.11
N HIS A 28 -4.99 -3.73 -19.31
CA HIS A 28 -3.78 -2.98 -18.96
C HIS A 28 -2.98 -2.57 -20.22
N LEU A 29 -2.81 -3.49 -21.18
CA LEU A 29 -2.19 -3.20 -22.48
C LEU A 29 -2.96 -2.17 -23.32
N SER A 30 -4.27 -2.02 -23.08
CA SER A 30 -5.13 -1.05 -23.75
C SER A 30 -5.20 0.30 -23.01
N GLY A 31 -4.39 0.50 -21.97
CA GLY A 31 -4.39 1.70 -21.13
C GLY A 31 -5.63 1.83 -20.23
N LYS A 32 -6.33 0.74 -19.98
CA LYS A 32 -7.50 0.66 -19.08
C LYS A 32 -7.19 -0.33 -17.96
N SER A 33 -7.83 -0.22 -16.81
CA SER A 33 -7.78 -1.27 -15.76
C SER A 33 -9.20 -1.62 -15.32
N LEU A 34 -9.44 -2.90 -15.00
CA LEU A 34 -10.66 -3.31 -14.30
C LEU A 34 -10.65 -2.77 -12.87
N CYS A 35 -9.48 -2.67 -12.26
CA CYS A 35 -9.38 -2.04 -10.95
C CYS A 35 -9.12 -0.53 -10.98
N ARG A 36 -10.17 0.25 -10.70
CA ARG A 36 -10.11 1.72 -10.60
C ARG A 36 -9.97 2.25 -9.17
N THR A 37 -9.86 1.37 -8.18
CA THR A 37 -9.77 1.78 -6.77
C THR A 37 -8.43 2.45 -6.46
N GLU A 38 -8.40 3.33 -5.45
CA GLU A 38 -7.16 3.96 -4.99
C GLU A 38 -6.15 2.91 -4.52
N GLY A 39 -6.61 1.86 -3.84
CA GLY A 39 -5.78 0.73 -3.41
C GLY A 39 -5.03 0.05 -4.56
N CYS A 40 -5.64 -0.06 -5.75
CA CYS A 40 -4.96 -0.65 -6.91
C CYS A 40 -3.81 0.21 -7.43
N LYS A 41 -4.01 1.54 -7.52
CA LYS A 41 -2.93 2.47 -7.91
C LYS A 41 -1.78 2.48 -6.90
N ILE A 42 -2.11 2.38 -5.62
CA ILE A 42 -1.10 2.38 -4.57
C ILE A 42 -0.30 1.07 -4.64
N VAL A 43 -0.95 -0.09 -4.72
CA VAL A 43 -0.27 -1.39 -4.82
C VAL A 43 0.64 -1.45 -6.05
N GLU A 44 0.20 -0.93 -7.20
CA GLU A 44 1.01 -0.87 -8.42
C GLU A 44 2.35 -0.15 -8.18
N SER A 45 2.36 0.94 -7.40
CA SER A 45 3.58 1.71 -7.12
C SER A 45 4.63 0.97 -6.29
N PHE A 46 4.23 -0.07 -5.55
CA PHE A 46 5.12 -0.87 -4.71
C PHE A 46 5.71 -2.10 -5.42
N VAL A 47 5.23 -2.44 -6.62
CA VAL A 47 5.71 -3.61 -7.37
C VAL A 47 6.86 -3.21 -8.28
N LYS A 48 8.02 -3.84 -8.10
CA LYS A 48 9.16 -3.66 -9.01
C LYS A 48 8.79 -4.14 -10.40
N GLY A 49 8.69 -3.22 -11.35
CA GLY A 49 8.28 -3.45 -12.74
C GLY A 49 6.76 -3.40 -12.96
N GLY A 50 6.01 -2.85 -12.01
CA GLY A 50 4.60 -2.49 -12.14
C GLY A 50 3.63 -3.68 -12.10
N GLU A 51 2.36 -3.39 -12.42
CA GLU A 51 1.26 -4.36 -12.35
C GLU A 51 1.45 -5.56 -13.29
N ILE A 52 2.10 -5.35 -14.45
CA ILE A 52 2.24 -6.37 -15.50
C ILE A 52 2.95 -7.64 -15.01
N ILE A 53 3.92 -7.53 -14.10
CA ILE A 53 4.64 -8.69 -13.56
C ILE A 53 3.72 -9.56 -12.71
N LEU A 54 2.90 -8.94 -11.85
CA LEU A 54 1.91 -9.66 -11.06
C LEU A 54 0.90 -10.35 -11.96
N LEU A 55 0.38 -9.65 -12.97
CA LEU A 55 -0.60 -10.20 -13.90
C LEU A 55 -0.06 -11.40 -14.69
N VAL A 56 1.14 -11.28 -15.28
CA VAL A 56 1.79 -12.38 -16.01
C VAL A 56 2.08 -13.55 -15.09
N SER A 57 2.54 -13.30 -13.86
CA SER A 57 2.77 -14.36 -12.87
C SER A 57 1.46 -15.08 -12.50
N GLY A 58 0.35 -14.36 -12.40
CA GLY A 58 -0.98 -14.91 -12.16
C GLY A 58 -1.46 -15.79 -13.32
N ILE A 59 -1.33 -15.34 -14.57
CA ILE A 59 -1.67 -16.13 -15.77
C ILE A 59 -0.89 -17.46 -15.76
N PHE A 60 0.41 -17.40 -15.48
CA PHE A 60 1.26 -18.59 -15.44
C PHE A 60 0.86 -19.54 -14.30
N LEU A 61 0.64 -19.01 -13.09
CA LEU A 61 0.21 -19.77 -11.93
C LEU A 61 -1.11 -20.50 -12.18
N PHE A 62 -2.15 -19.77 -12.59
CA PHE A 62 -3.47 -20.35 -12.83
C PHE A 62 -3.48 -21.28 -14.03
N GLY A 63 -2.70 -20.98 -15.07
CA GLY A 63 -2.52 -21.86 -16.21
C GLY A 63 -1.93 -23.21 -15.79
N ILE A 64 -0.82 -23.20 -15.03
CA ILE A 64 -0.22 -24.43 -14.51
C ILE A 64 -1.17 -25.21 -13.62
N LEU A 65 -1.83 -24.56 -12.66
CA LEU A 65 -2.78 -25.21 -11.76
C LEU A 65 -3.95 -25.84 -12.53
N PHE A 66 -4.48 -25.15 -13.55
CA PHE A 66 -5.52 -25.69 -14.42
C PHE A 66 -5.03 -26.91 -15.21
N PHE A 67 -3.88 -26.83 -15.87
CA PHE A 67 -3.32 -27.97 -16.62
C PHE A 67 -3.00 -29.17 -15.71
N LEU A 68 -2.47 -28.94 -14.51
CA LEU A 68 -2.24 -29.99 -13.53
C LEU A 68 -3.54 -30.63 -13.04
N SER A 69 -4.59 -29.83 -12.82
CA SER A 69 -5.90 -30.33 -12.43
C SER A 69 -6.59 -31.17 -13.53
N LEU A 70 -6.25 -30.96 -14.81
CA LEU A 70 -6.73 -31.77 -15.94
C LEU A 70 -5.83 -32.99 -16.24
N GLY A 71 -4.58 -32.96 -15.76
CA GLY A 71 -3.46 -33.73 -16.30
C GLY A 71 -3.10 -35.04 -15.58
N PHE A 72 -2.18 -35.76 -16.23
CA PHE A 72 -1.79 -37.17 -16.08
C PHE A 72 -1.72 -37.75 -14.65
N GLU A 73 -2.24 -38.98 -14.49
CA GLU A 73 -2.23 -39.80 -13.26
C GLU A 73 -0.87 -39.82 -12.54
N LYS A 74 0.24 -39.73 -13.28
CA LYS A 74 1.61 -39.73 -12.74
C LYS A 74 1.94 -38.45 -11.96
N LEU A 75 1.52 -37.27 -12.43
CA LEU A 75 1.74 -35.99 -11.74
C LEU A 75 0.83 -35.88 -10.51
N ARG A 76 -0.39 -36.43 -10.59
CA ARG A 76 -1.32 -36.50 -9.46
C ARG A 76 -0.79 -37.32 -8.30
N LYS A 77 0.04 -38.34 -8.57
CA LYS A 77 0.73 -39.11 -7.52
C LYS A 77 1.82 -38.31 -6.80
N LEU A 78 2.43 -37.34 -7.47
CA LEU A 78 3.52 -36.52 -6.93
C LEU A 78 3.02 -35.29 -6.13
N LYS A 79 1.70 -35.08 -6.04
CA LYS A 79 1.07 -33.98 -5.28
C LYS A 79 1.60 -32.57 -5.62
N ILE A 80 2.08 -32.41 -6.86
CA ILE A 80 2.72 -31.16 -7.33
C ILE A 80 1.73 -30.00 -7.30
N GLU A 81 0.47 -30.27 -7.63
CA GLU A 81 -0.59 -29.26 -7.62
C GLU A 81 -0.84 -28.71 -6.21
N GLU A 82 -0.89 -29.59 -5.20
CA GLU A 82 -1.04 -29.20 -3.80
C GLU A 82 0.17 -28.38 -3.31
N ILE A 83 1.39 -28.75 -3.73
CA ILE A 83 2.61 -27.99 -3.40
C ILE A 83 2.55 -26.58 -4.00
N ILE A 84 2.24 -26.46 -5.29
CA ILE A 84 2.16 -25.15 -5.97
C ILE A 84 1.07 -24.29 -5.34
N LEU A 85 -0.11 -24.86 -5.07
CA LEU A 85 -1.19 -24.15 -4.39
C LEU A 85 -0.78 -23.68 -2.98
N SER A 86 0.00 -24.49 -2.27
CA SER A 86 0.51 -24.14 -0.93
C SER A 86 1.46 -22.96 -0.98
N VAL A 87 2.40 -22.96 -1.94
CA VAL A 87 3.33 -21.85 -2.15
C VAL A 87 2.58 -20.59 -2.55
N ALA A 88 1.63 -20.69 -3.48
CA ALA A 88 0.81 -19.55 -3.90
C ALA A 88 0.04 -18.94 -2.73
N LEU A 89 -0.57 -19.77 -1.87
CA LEU A 89 -1.31 -19.28 -0.70
C LEU A 89 -0.40 -18.58 0.32
N ALA A 90 0.82 -19.06 0.52
CA ALA A 90 1.80 -18.39 1.38
C ALA A 90 2.20 -17.01 0.83
N VAL A 91 2.41 -16.91 -0.49
CA VAL A 91 2.70 -15.63 -1.17
C VAL A 91 1.53 -14.66 -1.04
N GLU A 92 0.29 -15.12 -1.26
CA GLU A 92 -0.89 -14.27 -1.07
C GLU A 92 -1.07 -13.83 0.39
N GLY A 93 -0.73 -14.70 1.36
CA GLY A 93 -0.71 -14.33 2.77
C GLY A 93 0.22 -13.14 3.04
N TYR A 94 1.38 -13.09 2.39
CA TYR A 94 2.27 -11.92 2.42
C TYR A 94 1.63 -10.70 1.75
N LEU A 95 1.07 -10.84 0.54
CA LEU A 95 0.50 -9.71 -0.22
C LEU A 95 -0.70 -9.08 0.49
N VAL A 96 -1.61 -9.89 1.03
CA VAL A 96 -2.76 -9.42 1.81
C VAL A 96 -2.31 -8.78 3.13
N GLY A 97 -1.30 -9.36 3.79
CA GLY A 97 -0.69 -8.77 4.98
C GLY A 97 -0.04 -7.41 4.70
N PHE A 98 0.68 -7.30 3.58
CA PHE A 98 1.27 -6.05 3.12
C PHE A 98 0.20 -4.97 2.88
N GLN A 99 -0.89 -5.31 2.19
CA GLN A 99 -2.02 -4.40 1.98
C GLN A 99 -2.69 -3.98 3.29
N SER A 100 -2.88 -4.92 4.22
CA SER A 100 -3.56 -4.67 5.50
C SER A 100 -2.73 -3.83 6.47
N PHE A 101 -1.43 -4.04 6.57
CA PHE A 101 -0.61 -3.46 7.65
C PHE A 101 0.31 -2.32 7.18
N PHE A 102 0.81 -2.37 5.94
CA PHE A 102 1.68 -1.32 5.41
C PHE A 102 0.89 -0.26 4.69
N ILE A 103 0.06 -0.67 3.72
CA ILE A 103 -0.66 0.28 2.87
C ILE A 103 -1.90 0.82 3.58
N ASN A 104 -2.60 -0.02 4.37
CA ASN A 104 -3.92 0.25 4.93
C ASN A 104 -5.00 0.52 3.85
N GLU A 105 -4.78 0.02 2.63
CA GLU A 105 -5.75 0.07 1.53
C GLU A 105 -5.77 -1.29 0.83
N PHE A 106 -6.97 -1.73 0.44
CA PHE A 106 -7.15 -3.03 -0.19
C PHE A 106 -7.33 -2.90 -1.70
N CYS A 107 -6.55 -3.69 -2.43
CA CYS A 107 -6.73 -3.87 -3.87
C CYS A 107 -7.82 -4.93 -4.10
N LEU A 108 -8.99 -4.51 -4.59
CA LEU A 108 -10.12 -5.42 -4.84
C LEU A 108 -9.72 -6.60 -5.74
N PHE A 109 -8.91 -6.33 -6.78
CA PHE A 109 -8.42 -7.36 -7.69
C PHE A 109 -7.57 -8.41 -6.96
N CYS A 110 -6.58 -7.99 -6.16
CA CYS A 110 -5.76 -8.92 -5.37
C CYS A 110 -6.59 -9.75 -4.39
N ILE A 111 -7.57 -9.12 -3.71
CA ILE A 111 -8.45 -9.84 -2.78
C ILE A 111 -9.30 -10.89 -3.50
N ILE A 112 -9.75 -10.62 -4.73
CA ILE A 112 -10.46 -11.62 -5.55
C ILE A 112 -9.52 -12.77 -5.91
N ILE A 113 -8.28 -12.50 -6.33
CA ILE A 113 -7.28 -13.54 -6.65
C ILE A 113 -6.98 -14.42 -5.43
N PHE A 114 -6.73 -13.80 -4.28
CA PHE A 114 -6.55 -14.51 -3.01
C PHE A 114 -7.78 -15.37 -2.68
N GLY A 115 -8.99 -14.82 -2.83
CA GLY A 115 -10.24 -15.54 -2.60
C GLY A 115 -10.38 -16.78 -3.49
N ILE A 116 -10.04 -16.70 -4.77
CA ILE A 116 -10.05 -17.83 -5.70
C ILE A 116 -9.09 -18.93 -5.23
N LEU A 117 -7.85 -18.57 -4.86
CA LEU A 117 -6.84 -19.53 -4.38
C LEU A 117 -7.24 -20.15 -3.04
N PHE A 118 -7.75 -19.35 -2.11
CA PHE A 118 -8.22 -19.79 -0.80
C PHE A 118 -9.41 -20.76 -0.92
N ILE A 119 -10.43 -20.43 -1.70
CA ILE A 119 -11.59 -21.30 -1.95
C ILE A 119 -11.14 -22.60 -2.64
N SER A 120 -10.19 -22.52 -3.58
CA SER A 120 -9.61 -23.71 -4.21
C SER A 120 -8.94 -24.64 -3.20
N ALA A 121 -8.18 -24.07 -2.27
CA ALA A 121 -7.51 -24.82 -1.20
C ALA A 121 -8.52 -25.46 -0.23
N VAL A 122 -9.52 -24.70 0.21
CA VAL A 122 -10.59 -25.19 1.09
C VAL A 122 -11.39 -26.31 0.43
N THR A 123 -11.73 -26.16 -0.85
CA THR A 123 -12.46 -27.19 -1.60
C THR A 123 -11.66 -28.48 -1.70
N ARG A 124 -10.35 -28.40 -1.92
CA ARG A 124 -9.45 -29.57 -1.91
C ARG A 124 -9.28 -30.19 -0.52
N LEU A 125 -9.29 -29.37 0.53
CA LEU A 125 -9.26 -29.86 1.90
C LEU A 125 -10.49 -30.72 2.20
N PHE A 126 -11.69 -30.28 1.78
CA PHE A 126 -12.93 -31.07 1.89
C PHE A 126 -12.92 -32.35 1.05
N GLN A 127 -12.14 -32.40 -0.04
CA GLN A 127 -11.89 -33.63 -0.81
C GLN A 127 -10.90 -34.60 -0.12
N GLY A 128 -10.46 -34.32 1.10
CA GLY A 128 -9.61 -35.20 1.92
C GLY A 128 -8.11 -34.90 1.84
N LYS A 129 -7.69 -33.82 1.17
CA LYS A 129 -6.27 -33.41 1.06
C LYS A 129 -5.81 -32.63 2.30
N LYS A 130 -5.60 -33.35 3.40
CA LYS A 130 -5.22 -32.79 4.71
C LYS A 130 -3.90 -31.99 4.72
N GLU A 131 -3.02 -32.22 3.75
CA GLU A 131 -1.76 -31.48 3.61
C GLU A 131 -1.97 -29.97 3.44
N LEU A 132 -3.12 -29.56 2.88
CA LEU A 132 -3.46 -28.14 2.73
C LEU A 132 -3.77 -27.43 4.05
N ILE A 133 -3.91 -28.16 5.17
CA ILE A 133 -3.98 -27.54 6.50
C ILE A 133 -2.66 -26.79 6.78
N VAL A 134 -1.52 -27.38 6.41
CA VAL A 134 -0.20 -26.75 6.56
C VAL A 134 -0.11 -25.49 5.69
N ALA A 135 -0.67 -25.53 4.48
CA ALA A 135 -0.71 -24.37 3.60
C ALA A 135 -1.53 -23.20 4.18
N LEU A 136 -2.72 -23.49 4.71
CA LEU A 136 -3.58 -22.49 5.35
C LEU A 136 -2.90 -21.90 6.59
N LEU A 137 -2.27 -22.75 7.41
CA LEU A 137 -1.51 -22.28 8.57
C LEU A 137 -0.32 -21.41 8.15
N ALA A 138 0.42 -21.81 7.12
CA ALA A 138 1.53 -21.03 6.58
C ALA A 138 1.07 -19.66 6.06
N CYS A 139 -0.05 -19.61 5.32
CA CYS A 139 -0.66 -18.35 4.89
C CYS A 139 -0.95 -17.41 6.05
N VAL A 140 -1.56 -17.93 7.13
CA VAL A 140 -1.86 -17.15 8.34
C VAL A 140 -0.57 -16.71 9.04
N CYS A 141 0.41 -17.59 9.18
CA CYS A 141 1.71 -17.26 9.78
C CYS A 141 2.43 -16.16 9.00
N VAL A 142 2.48 -16.25 7.68
CA VAL A 142 3.11 -15.22 6.83
C VAL A 142 2.34 -13.90 6.91
N PHE A 143 1.01 -13.94 6.92
CA PHE A 143 0.17 -12.75 7.14
C PHE A 143 0.53 -12.05 8.45
N PHE A 144 0.60 -12.75 9.59
CA PHE A 144 1.00 -12.15 10.85
C PHE A 144 2.49 -11.77 10.90
N ALA A 145 3.37 -12.49 10.19
CA ALA A 145 4.77 -12.10 10.08
C ALA A 145 4.92 -10.71 9.43
N THR A 146 4.07 -10.37 8.45
CA THR A 146 4.08 -9.02 7.88
C THR A 146 3.72 -7.94 8.90
N TYR A 147 2.80 -8.22 9.84
CA TYR A 147 2.50 -7.31 10.94
C TYR A 147 3.71 -7.11 11.87
N LEU A 148 4.40 -8.20 12.22
CA LEU A 148 5.56 -8.14 13.12
C LEU A 148 6.77 -7.41 12.50
N VAL A 149 6.97 -7.55 11.20
CA VAL A 149 8.07 -6.91 10.46
C VAL A 149 7.74 -5.48 10.04
N ASN A 150 6.50 -5.02 10.27
CA ASN A 150 6.04 -3.69 9.84
C ASN A 150 6.85 -2.55 10.48
N SER A 151 7.80 -2.00 9.72
CA SER A 151 8.39 -0.71 10.01
C SER A 151 7.32 0.34 9.76
N GLN A 152 6.89 1.07 10.79
CA GLN A 152 5.84 2.10 10.74
C GLN A 152 6.18 3.21 9.72
N ILE A 153 5.93 2.95 8.43
CA ILE A 153 6.04 3.91 7.33
C ILE A 153 4.72 4.65 7.30
N GLY A 154 4.58 5.64 8.17
CA GLY A 154 3.40 6.49 8.20
C GLY A 154 3.35 7.43 7.01
N TYR A 155 2.13 7.69 6.53
CA TYR A 155 1.85 8.74 5.57
C TYR A 155 1.87 10.11 6.25
N ILE A 156 2.51 11.09 5.62
CA ILE A 156 2.43 12.50 6.03
C ILE A 156 1.20 13.08 5.35
N THR A 157 0.25 13.57 6.14
CA THR A 157 -1.01 14.14 5.64
C THR A 157 -0.75 15.30 4.67
N SER A 158 -1.58 15.45 3.63
CA SER A 158 -1.46 16.48 2.59
C SER A 158 -1.74 17.92 3.06
N SER A 159 -1.77 18.21 4.37
CA SER A 159 -1.97 19.57 4.88
C SER A 159 -0.76 20.45 4.59
N LYS A 160 -0.99 21.76 4.44
CA LYS A 160 0.02 22.77 4.12
C LYS A 160 1.23 22.72 5.07
N TYR A 161 0.98 22.51 6.37
CA TYR A 161 2.00 22.37 7.40
C TYR A 161 1.70 21.15 8.28
N VAL A 162 2.64 20.20 8.33
CA VAL A 162 2.62 19.05 9.23
C VAL A 162 3.84 19.09 10.14
N LEU A 163 3.64 19.19 11.45
CA LEU A 163 4.70 19.12 12.44
C LEU A 163 4.83 17.69 12.96
N VAL A 164 5.97 17.07 12.74
CA VAL A 164 6.33 15.81 13.37
C VAL A 164 6.97 16.08 14.72
N PHE A 165 6.34 15.53 15.76
CA PHE A 165 6.67 15.81 17.15
C PHE A 165 6.80 14.53 17.98
N SER A 166 7.47 14.63 19.12
CA SER A 166 7.49 13.59 20.15
C SER A 166 6.91 14.14 21.46
N LYS A 167 6.20 13.30 22.23
CA LYS A 167 5.58 13.69 23.51
C LYS A 167 6.62 14.11 24.56
N ASP A 168 7.82 13.53 24.49
CA ASP A 168 8.91 13.77 25.44
C ASP A 168 9.90 14.84 24.97
N CYS A 169 9.49 15.72 24.04
CA CYS A 169 10.37 16.71 23.44
C CYS A 169 9.97 18.15 23.82
N PRO A 170 10.75 18.87 24.65
CA PRO A 170 10.44 20.24 25.06
C PRO A 170 10.46 21.22 23.88
N HIS A 171 11.36 21.01 22.91
CA HIS A 171 11.42 21.79 21.68
C HIS A 171 10.18 21.64 20.78
N CYS A 172 9.54 20.46 20.81
CA CYS A 172 8.29 20.26 20.08
C CYS A 172 7.14 21.05 20.72
N GLU A 173 7.05 21.05 22.04
CA GLU A 173 6.03 21.79 22.78
C GLU A 173 6.15 23.30 22.54
N GLU A 174 7.39 23.80 22.53
CA GLU A 174 7.70 25.19 22.22
C GLU A 174 7.15 25.63 20.85
N ILE A 175 7.32 24.81 19.80
CA ILE A 175 6.79 25.12 18.46
C ILE A 175 5.26 25.01 18.43
N ILE A 176 4.68 24.03 19.11
CA ILE A 176 3.22 23.90 19.16
C ILE A 176 2.59 25.12 19.83
N GLN A 177 3.18 25.60 20.93
CA GLN A 177 2.75 26.84 21.58
C GLN A 177 2.93 28.06 20.68
N PHE A 178 4.07 28.16 19.99
CA PHE A 178 4.34 29.22 19.01
C PHE A 178 3.28 29.26 17.90
N CYS A 179 2.94 28.11 17.32
CA CYS A 179 1.91 28.02 16.27
C CYS A 179 0.52 28.42 16.80
N LYS A 180 0.17 28.06 18.05
CA LYS A 180 -1.09 28.47 18.69
C LYS A 180 -1.14 29.99 18.91
N LEU A 181 -0.05 30.60 19.37
CA LEU A 181 0.04 32.04 19.62
C LEU A 181 -0.12 32.87 18.33
N HIS A 182 0.44 32.38 17.22
CA HIS A 182 0.36 33.06 15.92
C HIS A 182 -0.79 32.57 15.02
N SER A 183 -1.74 31.81 15.57
CA SER A 183 -2.91 31.26 14.85
C SER A 183 -2.56 30.50 13.55
N ILE A 184 -1.43 29.79 13.56
CA ILE A 184 -0.96 29.01 12.40
C ILE A 184 -1.58 27.61 12.47
N SER A 185 -2.38 27.26 11.45
CA SER A 185 -2.96 25.93 11.34
C SER A 185 -1.88 24.91 10.96
N VAL A 186 -1.46 24.09 11.93
CA VAL A 186 -0.47 23.03 11.76
C VAL A 186 -1.06 21.71 12.25
N LYS A 187 -1.03 20.67 11.40
CA LYS A 187 -1.38 19.31 11.84
C LYS A 187 -0.19 18.66 12.51
N THR A 188 -0.42 18.00 13.64
CA THR A 188 0.65 17.32 14.38
C THR A 188 0.60 15.81 14.12
N VAL A 189 1.77 15.20 13.90
CA VAL A 189 1.93 13.75 13.71
C VAL A 189 3.02 13.26 14.66
N GLU A 190 2.77 12.16 15.36
CA GLU A 190 3.73 11.58 16.30
C GLU A 190 4.88 10.90 15.55
N ALA A 191 6.12 11.20 15.94
CA ALA A 191 7.33 10.74 15.28
C ALA A 191 7.44 9.21 15.18
N GLN A 192 6.87 8.48 16.15
CA GLN A 192 6.83 7.02 16.14
C GLN A 192 6.12 6.50 14.88
N LYS A 193 4.96 7.09 14.55
CA LYS A 193 4.11 6.68 13.41
C LYS A 193 4.78 6.88 12.05
N VAL A 194 5.75 7.79 11.95
CA VAL A 194 6.47 8.12 10.71
C VAL A 194 7.97 7.82 10.81
N SER A 195 8.37 7.02 11.80
CA SER A 195 9.78 6.75 12.11
C SER A 195 10.54 6.09 10.96
N GLY A 196 9.88 5.21 10.19
CA GLY A 196 10.46 4.63 8.98
C GLY A 196 10.75 5.70 7.91
N THR A 197 9.82 6.63 7.73
CA THR A 197 9.95 7.75 6.77
C THR A 197 11.07 8.71 7.17
N LEU A 198 11.15 9.07 8.46
CA LEU A 198 12.21 9.93 8.99
C LEU A 198 13.60 9.32 8.77
N LYS A 199 13.77 8.03 9.10
CA LYS A 199 15.03 7.31 8.88
C LYS A 199 15.42 7.24 7.41
N SER A 200 14.44 7.02 6.53
CA SER A 200 14.68 6.95 5.08
C SER A 200 15.12 8.30 4.50
N LEU A 201 14.72 9.41 5.13
CA LEU A 201 15.12 10.76 4.78
C LEU A 201 16.43 11.22 5.47
N GLY A 202 17.06 10.37 6.28
CA GLY A 202 18.25 10.73 7.06
C GLY A 202 17.96 11.72 8.19
N ILE A 203 16.72 11.79 8.66
CA ILE A 203 16.30 12.70 9.73
C ILE A 203 16.30 11.94 11.06
N GLU A 204 17.24 12.29 11.94
CA GLU A 204 17.46 11.59 13.21
C GLU A 204 16.83 12.32 14.42
N SER A 205 16.40 13.57 14.24
CA SER A 205 15.92 14.44 15.32
C SER A 205 14.58 15.10 15.01
N VAL A 206 13.76 15.27 16.05
CA VAL A 206 12.56 16.12 16.07
C VAL A 206 12.85 17.42 16.83
N PRO A 207 12.14 18.53 16.58
CA PRO A 207 10.97 18.70 15.70
C PRO A 207 11.30 18.84 14.21
N VAL A 208 10.38 18.39 13.35
CA VAL A 208 10.48 18.50 11.88
C VAL A 208 9.18 19.04 11.32
N LEU A 209 9.24 20.10 10.52
CA LEU A 209 8.09 20.65 9.80
C LEU A 209 8.13 20.19 8.33
N PHE A 210 7.05 19.56 7.90
CA PHE A 210 6.79 19.19 6.52
C PHE A 210 5.86 20.24 5.91
N CYS A 211 6.35 20.96 4.90
CA CYS A 211 5.59 21.98 4.19
C CYS A 211 5.19 21.44 2.82
N ASN A 212 3.88 21.46 2.55
CA ASN A 212 3.30 21.09 1.26
C ASN A 212 2.79 22.36 0.55
N GLU A 213 3.66 23.00 -0.24
CA GLU A 213 3.38 24.25 -0.96
C GLU A 213 3.12 23.96 -2.46
N GLY A 214 2.10 23.17 -2.75
CA GLY A 214 1.73 22.82 -4.13
C GLY A 214 2.77 21.90 -4.78
N ALA A 215 3.58 22.45 -5.68
CA ALA A 215 4.62 21.69 -6.40
C ALA A 215 5.89 21.46 -5.57
N GLU A 216 6.14 22.28 -4.55
CA GLU A 216 7.32 22.16 -3.70
C GLU A 216 6.98 21.51 -2.35
N LYS A 217 7.76 20.49 -1.99
CA LYS A 217 7.74 19.86 -0.67
C LYS A 217 9.04 20.20 0.05
N LYS A 218 8.94 20.78 1.24
CA LYS A 218 10.10 21.18 2.05
C LYS A 218 10.07 20.50 3.41
N PHE A 219 11.26 20.11 3.87
CA PHE A 219 11.49 19.55 5.20
C PHE A 219 12.36 20.53 5.96
N ILE A 220 11.89 20.99 7.12
CA ILE A 220 12.58 21.97 7.95
C ILE A 220 12.83 21.33 9.30
N ILE A 221 14.10 21.21 9.68
CA ILE A 221 14.53 20.51 10.89
C ILE A 221 14.99 21.54 11.92
N GLY A 222 14.55 21.38 13.16
CA GLY A 222 15.00 22.19 14.30
C GLY A 222 14.14 23.44 14.55
N THR A 223 14.11 23.86 15.82
CA THR A 223 13.19 24.88 16.34
C THR A 223 13.34 26.24 15.69
N ASP A 224 14.56 26.76 15.62
CA ASP A 224 14.82 28.11 15.12
C ASP A 224 14.51 28.22 13.62
N ASN A 225 14.89 27.20 12.85
CA ASN A 225 14.61 27.12 11.42
C ASN A 225 13.10 27.10 11.15
N ILE A 226 12.34 26.32 11.95
CA ILE A 226 10.89 26.23 11.83
C ILE A 226 10.22 27.56 12.15
N LYS A 227 10.58 28.20 13.27
CA LYS A 227 10.02 29.51 13.65
C LYS A 227 10.35 30.58 12.60
N GLY A 228 11.61 30.65 12.17
CA GLY A 228 12.05 31.61 11.15
C GLY A 228 11.28 31.47 9.83
N TYR A 229 11.07 30.22 9.37
CA TYR A 229 10.30 29.95 8.17
C TYR A 229 8.83 30.37 8.29
N LEU A 230 8.18 30.00 9.39
CA LEU A 230 6.76 30.31 9.63
C LEU A 230 6.53 31.83 9.74
N LEU A 231 7.45 32.56 10.39
CA LEU A 231 7.39 34.02 10.48
C LEU A 231 7.54 34.67 9.11
N ALA A 232 8.54 34.27 8.32
CA ALA A 232 8.78 34.82 6.99
C ALA A 232 7.56 34.62 6.07
N LYS A 233 6.91 33.46 6.14
CA LYS A 233 5.71 33.16 5.34
C LYS A 233 4.45 33.89 5.82
N ASN A 234 4.26 34.07 7.12
CA ASN A 234 3.16 34.89 7.64
C ASN A 234 3.31 36.37 7.26
N LEU A 235 4.53 36.91 7.30
CA LEU A 235 4.83 38.27 6.84
C LEU A 235 4.59 38.44 5.34
N SER A 236 4.91 37.42 4.53
CA SER A 236 4.63 37.44 3.09
C SER A 236 3.12 37.41 2.77
N ASN A 237 2.31 36.68 3.54
CA ASN A 237 0.85 36.66 3.34
C ASN A 237 0.17 37.95 3.82
N GLN A 238 0.71 38.64 4.83
CA GLN A 238 0.21 39.97 5.22
C GLN A 238 0.54 41.06 4.19
N LYS A 239 1.62 40.93 3.43
CA LYS A 239 1.93 41.85 2.32
C LYS A 239 1.00 41.71 1.11
N SER A 240 0.34 40.57 0.94
CA SER A 240 -0.62 40.35 -0.15
C SER A 240 -2.06 40.76 0.17
N ASP A 241 -2.39 41.03 1.44
CA ASP A 241 -3.74 41.44 1.90
C ASP A 241 -3.73 42.78 2.67
N GLY A 242 -2.62 43.53 2.62
CA GLY A 242 -2.43 44.78 3.35
C GLY A 242 -2.35 45.99 2.43
N THR A 243 -3.49 46.66 2.22
CA THR A 243 -3.69 48.11 2.11
C THR A 243 -2.53 48.95 1.53
N CYS A 244 -2.81 49.64 0.41
CA CYS A 244 -2.00 50.75 -0.08
C CYS A 244 -1.68 51.73 1.07
N PRO A 245 -0.41 52.15 1.25
CA PRO A 245 -0.11 53.30 2.08
C PRO A 245 -0.82 54.52 1.48
N ILE A 246 -1.49 55.29 2.35
CA ILE A 246 -2.41 56.40 2.05
C ILE A 246 -1.75 57.59 1.31
N PHE A 247 -0.49 57.49 0.90
CA PHE A 247 0.25 58.56 0.24
C PHE A 247 0.90 58.06 -1.05
N GLU A 248 0.16 58.22 -2.15
CA GLU A 248 0.59 58.68 -3.49
C GLU A 248 -0.37 58.12 -4.57
N PRO A 249 -1.36 58.91 -5.03
CA PRO A 249 -2.43 58.44 -5.90
C PRO A 249 -2.05 58.33 -7.40
N GLU A 250 -0.77 58.36 -7.76
CA GLU A 250 -0.38 58.47 -9.18
C GLU A 250 -0.01 57.14 -9.87
N ASN A 251 0.03 56.01 -9.17
CA ASN A 251 0.52 54.74 -9.76
C ASN A 251 -0.38 53.52 -9.50
N CYS A 252 -1.68 53.61 -9.78
CA CYS A 252 -2.52 52.42 -9.96
C CYS A 252 -3.38 52.54 -11.23
N ARG A 253 -3.10 51.67 -12.21
CA ARG A 253 -4.07 51.19 -13.20
C ARG A 253 -4.49 49.79 -12.82
#